data_AF-A0A6P7NVU7-F1
#
_entry.id   AF-A0A6P7NVU7-F1
#
_cell.length_a   1.000
_cell.length_b   1.000
_cell.length_c   1.000
_cell.angle_alpha   90.00
_cell.angle_beta   90.00
_cell.angle_gamma   90.00
#
_symmetry.space_group_name_H-M   'P 1'
#
loop_
_entity.id
_entity.type
_entity.pdbx_description
1 polymer ?
#
loop_
_entity_poly.entity_id
_entity_poly.type
_entity_poly.pdbx_seq_one_letter_code
_entity_poly.pdbx_strand_id
1 'polypeptide(L)'
;MSGYKRMRRQHQKQLIALENRLKAEMDEHRLRLQKELETHANNTYIELERLAKRHVAQTDKEMKSVAAEERRIQQQIVAQQRKELTSFLDDQKKEYRLCKEKIKDEMSEDPCTPKEEKQERLSRHKETMQHSQAEDEAHFRAQQRLVYDRSCRALKRRSLVRKHEFEQEQLREELNKKRTQKEMEHALMIRQDESTQDLERRQLHMLQRLRVELMRLQHQTELENQEEYNGRRQRELHRKHSLEQRQQPRNLKTLEVQIKKQFQDTCKVQNKQYKALRNHQLEVSPKGDHKSILKNLKEEQTRKLAVLAEQYEHSINEMTASQAMRLEAEQEIECQALKQQLKQEMELLDAYQRKTQSEMETQHEREDQKLEQKVSIRRAHLEQKVEEELAALQKERTERIKQLLERQDRELNTFDAESRSLGFGSLGSLDFPKEDTR
;
A
#
# COMPACT_ATOMS: atom_id res chain seq x y z
N MET A 1 21.97 33.43 23.59
CA MET A 1 22.46 32.67 22.41
C MET A 1 22.84 31.20 22.68
N SER A 2 23.34 30.81 23.87
CA SER A 2 23.69 29.39 24.15
C SER A 2 22.46 28.45 24.20
N GLY A 3 21.34 28.91 24.77
CA GLY A 3 20.10 28.13 24.91
C GLY A 3 19.44 27.76 23.57
N TYR A 4 19.24 28.73 22.67
CA TYR A 4 18.63 28.49 21.35
C TYR A 4 19.41 27.48 20.50
N LYS A 5 20.75 27.58 20.47
CA LYS A 5 21.61 26.61 19.77
C LYS A 5 21.47 25.20 20.36
N ARG A 6 21.36 25.08 21.68
CA ARG A 6 21.13 23.80 22.36
C ARG A 6 19.77 23.20 21.98
N MET A 7 18.72 24.01 21.99
CA MET A 7 17.37 23.60 21.57
C MET A 7 17.39 23.09 20.11
N ARG A 8 18.00 23.83 19.17
CA ARG A 8 18.11 23.40 17.76
C ARG A 8 18.82 22.06 17.60
N ARG A 9 19.90 21.81 18.36
CA ARG A 9 20.59 20.50 18.38
C ARG A 9 19.70 19.39 18.93
N GLN A 10 18.90 19.68 19.95
CA GLN A 10 17.95 18.72 20.50
C GLN A 10 16.83 18.38 19.52
N HIS A 11 16.27 19.38 18.82
CA HIS A 11 15.27 19.17 17.77
C HIS A 11 15.82 18.25 16.66
N GLN A 12 17.05 18.52 16.20
CA GLN A 12 17.71 17.66 15.21
C GLN A 12 17.91 16.23 15.72
N LYS A 13 18.32 16.06 16.99
CA LYS A 13 18.47 14.74 17.62
C LYS A 13 17.14 13.98 17.68
N GLN A 14 16.03 14.67 17.97
CA GLN A 14 14.70 14.06 18.02
C GLN A 14 14.23 13.59 16.64
N LEU A 15 14.46 14.39 15.58
CA LEU A 15 14.17 14.00 14.20
C LEU A 15 14.96 12.74 13.80
N ILE A 16 16.28 12.73 14.01
CA ILE A 16 17.13 11.58 13.68
C ILE A 16 16.70 10.32 14.46
N ALA A 17 16.35 10.48 15.74
CA ALA A 17 15.87 9.36 16.55
C ALA A 17 14.55 8.79 16.02
N LEU A 18 13.61 9.65 15.60
CA LEU A 18 12.37 9.21 14.97
C LEU A 18 12.66 8.51 13.63
N GLU A 19 13.44 9.12 12.73
CA GLU A 19 13.79 8.54 11.43
C GLU A 19 14.42 7.14 11.56
N ASN A 20 15.32 6.95 12.51
CA ASN A 20 15.92 5.64 12.78
C ASN A 20 14.90 4.62 13.29
N ARG A 21 13.96 5.04 14.14
CA ARG A 21 12.89 4.17 14.63
C ARG A 21 11.95 3.75 13.50
N LEU A 22 11.55 4.69 12.64
CA LEU A 22 10.68 4.42 11.49
C LEU A 22 11.37 3.48 10.49
N LYS A 23 12.68 3.66 10.26
CA LYS A 23 13.47 2.75 9.44
C LYS A 23 13.49 1.32 10.00
N ALA A 24 13.73 1.17 11.30
CA ALA A 24 13.70 -0.15 11.95
C ALA A 24 12.32 -0.82 11.86
N GLU A 25 11.24 -0.05 12.04
CA GLU A 25 9.87 -0.55 11.88
C GLU A 25 9.57 -1.01 10.43
N MET A 26 10.06 -0.29 9.42
CA MET A 26 9.95 -0.72 8.02
C MET A 26 10.71 -2.01 7.74
N ASP A 27 11.91 -2.16 8.30
CA ASP A 27 12.72 -3.36 8.11
C ASP A 27 12.08 -4.58 8.80
N GLU A 28 11.52 -4.41 10.00
CA GLU A 28 10.74 -5.44 10.67
C GLU A 28 9.48 -5.82 9.88
N HIS A 29 8.78 -4.83 9.33
CA HIS A 29 7.62 -5.06 8.48
C HIS A 29 7.98 -5.89 7.26
N ARG A 30 9.05 -5.53 6.53
CA ARG A 30 9.55 -6.30 5.38
C ARG A 30 9.88 -7.74 5.74
N LEU A 31 10.55 -7.97 6.86
CA LEU A 31 10.89 -9.31 7.33
C LEU A 31 9.63 -10.14 7.62
N ARG A 32 8.61 -9.52 8.21
CA ARG A 32 7.30 -10.16 8.47
C ARG A 32 6.62 -10.57 7.16
N LEU A 33 6.58 -9.67 6.17
CA LEU A 33 5.99 -9.94 4.86
C LEU A 33 6.72 -11.07 4.13
N GLN A 34 8.05 -11.09 4.19
CA GLN A 34 8.86 -12.17 3.62
C GLN A 34 8.52 -13.53 4.27
N LYS A 35 8.41 -13.57 5.60
CA LYS A 35 8.06 -14.80 6.33
C LYS A 35 6.66 -15.30 5.97
N GLU A 36 5.70 -14.40 5.77
CA GLU A 36 4.35 -14.76 5.31
C GLU A 36 4.37 -15.38 3.91
N LEU A 37 5.17 -14.82 2.99
CA LEU A 37 5.34 -15.38 1.64
C LEU A 37 5.98 -16.76 1.66
N GLU A 38 7.05 -16.94 2.44
CA GLU A 38 7.71 -18.24 2.62
C GLU A 38 6.76 -19.28 3.22
N THR A 39 5.95 -18.88 4.20
CA THR A 39 4.94 -19.75 4.81
C THR A 39 3.87 -20.16 3.80
N HIS A 40 3.37 -19.20 2.99
CA HIS A 40 2.40 -19.48 1.94
C HIS A 40 2.97 -20.42 0.87
N ALA A 41 4.21 -20.21 0.44
CA ALA A 41 4.89 -21.06 -0.53
C ALA A 41 5.08 -22.49 -0.01
N ASN A 42 5.51 -22.66 1.24
CA ASN A 42 5.66 -23.96 1.87
C ASN A 42 4.32 -24.71 1.99
N ASN A 43 3.25 -24.02 2.40
CA ASN A 43 1.91 -24.60 2.46
C ASN A 43 1.44 -25.04 1.08
N THR A 44 1.62 -24.19 0.07
CA THR A 44 1.30 -24.48 -1.33
C THR A 44 2.02 -25.75 -1.82
N TYR A 45 3.32 -25.86 -1.53
CA TYR A 45 4.13 -27.02 -1.88
C TYR A 45 3.59 -28.31 -1.25
N ILE A 46 3.33 -28.29 0.07
CA ILE A 46 2.81 -29.47 0.80
C ILE A 46 1.45 -29.90 0.26
N GLU A 47 0.56 -28.95 -0.05
CA GLU A 47 -0.76 -29.24 -0.60
C GLU A 47 -0.67 -29.86 -2.00
N LEU A 48 0.20 -29.36 -2.88
CA LEU A 48 0.42 -29.93 -4.20
C LEU A 48 1.03 -31.33 -4.14
N GLU A 49 1.99 -31.55 -3.24
CA GLU A 49 2.57 -32.87 -3.04
C GLU A 49 1.53 -33.88 -2.53
N ARG A 50 0.66 -33.46 -1.60
CA ARG A 50 -0.46 -34.28 -1.12
C ARG A 50 -1.45 -34.62 -2.22
N LEU A 51 -1.80 -33.65 -3.08
CA LEU A 51 -2.69 -33.87 -4.22
C LEU A 51 -2.08 -34.88 -5.21
N ALA A 52 -0.81 -34.71 -5.57
CA ALA A 52 -0.11 -35.62 -6.46
C ALA A 52 -0.07 -37.06 -5.91
N LYS A 53 0.26 -37.24 -4.62
CA LYS A 53 0.23 -38.56 -3.96
C LYS A 53 -1.16 -39.18 -3.96
N ARG A 54 -2.22 -38.37 -3.75
CA ARG A 54 -3.61 -38.83 -3.83
C ARG A 54 -3.95 -39.30 -5.24
N HIS A 55 -3.57 -38.53 -6.27
CA HIS A 55 -3.82 -38.90 -7.66
C HIS A 55 -3.17 -40.24 -8.01
N VAL A 56 -1.91 -40.45 -7.66
CA VAL A 56 -1.21 -41.73 -7.88
C VAL A 56 -1.96 -42.89 -7.21
N ALA A 57 -2.32 -42.75 -5.93
CA ALA A 57 -3.03 -43.79 -5.20
C ALA A 57 -4.42 -44.10 -5.79
N GLN A 58 -5.12 -43.07 -6.28
CA GLN A 58 -6.44 -43.23 -6.89
C GLN A 58 -6.33 -43.88 -8.27
N THR A 59 -5.32 -43.53 -9.08
CA THR A 59 -5.02 -44.19 -10.35
C THR A 59 -4.74 -45.68 -10.15
N ASP A 60 -3.90 -46.03 -9.17
CA ASP A 60 -3.59 -47.43 -8.85
C ASP A 60 -4.84 -48.22 -8.41
N LYS A 61 -5.72 -47.58 -7.63
CA LYS A 61 -6.99 -48.17 -7.19
C LYS A 61 -7.93 -48.40 -8.37
N GLU A 62 -8.05 -47.41 -9.26
CA GLU A 62 -8.92 -47.50 -10.44
C GLU A 62 -8.44 -48.57 -11.41
N MET A 63 -7.12 -48.66 -11.67
CA MET A 63 -6.54 -49.73 -12.49
C MET A 63 -6.86 -51.13 -11.95
N LYS A 64 -6.79 -51.31 -10.62
CA LYS A 64 -7.14 -52.59 -9.98
C LYS A 64 -8.64 -52.89 -10.07
N SER A 65 -9.48 -51.87 -9.91
CA SER A 65 -10.95 -51.97 -10.02
C SER A 65 -11.37 -52.40 -11.42
N VAL A 66 -10.86 -51.71 -12.44
CA VAL A 66 -11.10 -52.03 -13.86
C VAL A 66 -10.64 -53.46 -14.18
N ALA A 67 -9.44 -53.85 -13.76
CA ALA A 67 -8.95 -55.21 -13.99
C ALA A 67 -9.75 -56.31 -13.25
N ALA A 68 -10.36 -55.99 -12.11
CA ALA A 68 -11.26 -56.91 -11.41
C ALA A 68 -12.61 -57.05 -12.13
N GLU A 69 -13.17 -55.93 -12.59
CA GLU A 69 -14.41 -55.92 -13.36
C GLU A 69 -14.27 -56.63 -14.71
N GLU A 70 -13.17 -56.39 -15.44
CA GLU A 70 -12.89 -57.11 -16.69
C GLU A 70 -12.86 -58.62 -16.49
N ARG A 71 -12.18 -59.10 -15.44
CA ARG A 71 -12.13 -60.54 -15.09
C ARG A 71 -13.52 -61.08 -14.74
N ARG A 72 -14.33 -60.32 -13.99
CA ARG A 72 -15.69 -60.70 -13.62
C ARG A 72 -16.58 -60.86 -14.86
N ILE A 73 -16.56 -59.91 -15.77
CA ILE A 73 -17.40 -59.96 -16.98
C ILE A 73 -16.91 -61.08 -17.91
N GLN A 74 -15.60 -61.28 -18.05
CA GLN A 74 -15.05 -62.42 -18.81
C GLN A 74 -15.53 -63.77 -18.23
N GLN A 75 -15.52 -63.94 -16.91
CA GLN A 75 -16.04 -65.14 -16.26
C GLN A 75 -17.54 -65.34 -16.52
N GLN A 76 -18.33 -64.26 -16.48
CA GLN A 76 -19.76 -64.31 -16.79
C GLN A 76 -20.03 -64.75 -18.23
N ILE A 77 -19.27 -64.22 -19.20
CA ILE A 77 -19.39 -64.62 -20.61
C ILE A 77 -19.06 -66.10 -20.78
N VAL A 78 -17.95 -66.58 -20.19
CA VAL A 78 -17.55 -67.98 -20.28
C VAL A 78 -18.57 -68.91 -19.60
N ALA A 79 -19.12 -68.50 -18.45
CA ALA A 79 -20.15 -69.27 -17.76
C ALA A 79 -21.43 -69.38 -18.62
N GLN A 80 -21.84 -68.28 -19.26
CA GLN A 80 -22.97 -68.26 -20.17
C GLN A 80 -22.73 -69.16 -21.40
N GLN A 81 -21.55 -69.08 -22.01
CA GLN A 81 -21.17 -69.94 -23.15
C GLN A 81 -21.17 -71.43 -22.78
N ARG A 82 -20.71 -71.80 -21.59
CA ARG A 82 -20.76 -73.19 -21.10
C ARG A 82 -22.20 -73.70 -20.95
N LYS A 83 -23.10 -72.84 -20.44
CA LYS A 83 -24.51 -73.18 -20.30
C LYS A 83 -25.17 -73.38 -21.66
N GLU A 84 -24.92 -72.48 -22.61
CA GLU A 84 -25.43 -72.59 -23.98
C GLU A 84 -24.88 -73.81 -24.72
N LEU A 85 -23.58 -74.11 -24.56
CA LEU A 85 -22.96 -75.31 -25.14
C LEU A 85 -23.57 -76.59 -24.58
N THR A 86 -23.85 -76.62 -23.27
CA THR A 86 -24.47 -77.79 -22.64
C THR A 86 -25.88 -78.01 -23.19
N SER A 87 -26.68 -76.93 -23.31
CA SER A 87 -28.02 -76.98 -23.92
C SER A 87 -27.95 -77.47 -25.36
N PHE A 88 -27.02 -76.92 -26.16
CA PHE A 88 -26.82 -77.30 -27.56
C PHE A 88 -26.50 -78.79 -27.72
N LEU A 89 -25.57 -79.32 -26.90
CA LEU A 89 -25.20 -80.74 -26.93
C LEU A 89 -26.36 -81.65 -26.51
N ASP A 90 -27.18 -81.22 -25.54
CA ASP A 90 -28.34 -82.00 -25.11
C ASP A 90 -29.44 -82.03 -26.17
N ASP A 91 -29.63 -80.94 -26.91
CA ASP A 91 -30.56 -80.88 -28.05
C ASP A 91 -30.04 -81.73 -29.23
N GLN A 92 -28.76 -81.66 -29.55
CA GLN A 92 -28.12 -82.50 -30.56
C GLN A 92 -28.26 -84.02 -30.24
N LYS A 93 -28.15 -84.41 -28.95
CA LYS A 93 -28.40 -85.79 -28.51
C LYS A 93 -29.85 -86.22 -28.71
N LYS A 94 -30.82 -85.33 -28.48
CA LYS A 94 -32.25 -85.63 -28.71
C LYS A 94 -32.52 -85.80 -30.20
N GLU A 95 -32.01 -84.91 -31.04
CA GLU A 95 -32.14 -84.98 -32.49
C GLU A 95 -31.48 -86.25 -33.05
N TYR A 96 -30.29 -86.62 -32.57
CA TYR A 96 -29.65 -87.88 -32.96
C TYR A 96 -30.54 -89.09 -32.70
N ARG A 97 -31.20 -89.15 -31.53
CA ARG A 97 -32.11 -90.24 -31.18
C ARG A 97 -33.31 -90.27 -32.15
N LEU A 98 -33.91 -89.12 -32.42
CA LEU A 98 -35.06 -89.02 -33.33
C LEU A 98 -34.71 -89.41 -34.77
N CYS A 99 -33.60 -88.90 -35.32
CA CYS A 99 -33.15 -89.24 -36.66
C CYS A 99 -32.77 -90.72 -36.77
N LYS A 100 -32.06 -91.26 -35.77
CA LYS A 100 -31.69 -92.69 -35.72
C LYS A 100 -32.92 -93.61 -35.74
N GLU A 101 -33.98 -93.29 -34.99
CA GLU A 101 -35.22 -94.08 -35.02
C GLU A 101 -35.93 -93.95 -36.39
N LYS A 102 -36.02 -92.75 -36.97
CA LYS A 102 -36.61 -92.56 -38.32
C LYS A 102 -35.93 -93.40 -39.40
N ILE A 103 -34.61 -93.44 -39.44
CA ILE A 103 -33.85 -94.24 -40.42
C ILE A 103 -34.06 -95.73 -40.18
N LYS A 104 -34.15 -96.14 -38.91
CA LYS A 104 -34.43 -97.53 -38.56
C LYS A 104 -35.85 -97.94 -39.02
N ASP A 105 -36.81 -97.04 -38.94
CA ASP A 105 -38.18 -97.22 -39.44
C ASP A 105 -38.21 -97.25 -40.99
N GLU A 106 -37.59 -96.29 -41.68
CA GLU A 106 -37.48 -96.25 -43.15
C GLU A 106 -36.81 -97.51 -43.73
N MET A 107 -35.79 -98.04 -43.06
CA MET A 107 -35.10 -99.27 -43.47
C MET A 107 -35.88 -100.55 -43.17
N SER A 108 -36.92 -100.47 -42.33
CA SER A 108 -37.84 -101.58 -42.05
C SER A 108 -38.93 -101.73 -43.11
N GLU A 109 -39.23 -100.67 -43.87
CA GLU A 109 -40.28 -100.64 -44.91
C GLU A 109 -39.83 -101.16 -46.29
N ASP A 110 -38.52 -101.36 -46.52
CA ASP A 110 -37.96 -101.84 -47.79
C ASP A 110 -37.58 -103.35 -47.73
N PRO A 111 -38.40 -104.30 -48.24
CA PRO A 111 -38.19 -105.74 -48.02
C PRO A 111 -37.11 -106.37 -48.92
N CYS A 112 -36.64 -105.65 -49.94
CA CYS A 112 -35.84 -106.22 -51.04
C CYS A 112 -34.33 -106.00 -50.91
N THR A 113 -33.87 -105.28 -49.88
CA THR A 113 -32.45 -104.95 -49.65
C THR A 113 -31.75 -105.97 -48.72
N PRO A 114 -30.57 -106.53 -49.10
CA PRO A 114 -29.82 -107.51 -48.29
C PRO A 114 -29.41 -106.99 -46.91
N LYS A 115 -29.35 -107.88 -45.89
CA LYS A 115 -29.04 -107.53 -44.49
C LYS A 115 -27.68 -106.82 -44.31
N GLU A 116 -26.65 -107.25 -45.04
CA GLU A 116 -25.31 -106.65 -44.97
C GLU A 116 -25.32 -105.22 -45.51
N GLU A 117 -26.05 -104.97 -46.60
CA GLU A 117 -26.19 -103.66 -47.21
C GLU A 117 -27.01 -102.70 -46.34
N LYS A 118 -28.05 -103.20 -45.65
CA LYS A 118 -28.80 -102.42 -44.65
C LYS A 118 -27.94 -102.00 -43.46
N GLN A 119 -27.08 -102.90 -42.98
CA GLN A 119 -26.17 -102.62 -41.87
C GLN A 119 -25.07 -101.63 -42.27
N GLU A 120 -24.51 -101.76 -43.48
CA GLU A 120 -23.51 -100.83 -44.00
C GLU A 120 -24.11 -99.44 -44.25
N ARG A 121 -25.31 -99.34 -44.84
CA ARG A 121 -26.02 -98.07 -45.00
C ARG A 121 -26.33 -97.40 -43.65
N LEU A 122 -26.76 -98.15 -42.64
CA LEU A 122 -26.97 -97.63 -41.29
C LEU A 122 -25.66 -97.17 -40.63
N SER A 123 -24.55 -97.86 -40.87
CA SER A 123 -23.22 -97.45 -40.38
C SER A 123 -22.78 -96.14 -41.04
N ARG A 124 -22.83 -96.07 -42.38
CA ARG A 124 -22.50 -94.86 -43.13
C ARG A 124 -23.35 -93.68 -42.71
N HIS A 125 -24.67 -93.86 -42.53
CA HIS A 125 -25.54 -92.77 -42.09
C HIS A 125 -25.22 -92.31 -40.66
N LYS A 126 -24.90 -93.23 -39.73
CA LYS A 126 -24.44 -92.86 -38.38
C LYS A 126 -23.14 -92.07 -38.43
N GLU A 127 -22.19 -92.46 -39.28
CA GLU A 127 -20.93 -91.74 -39.48
C GLU A 127 -21.17 -90.34 -40.07
N THR A 128 -22.02 -90.20 -41.09
CA THR A 128 -22.40 -88.89 -41.66
C THR A 128 -23.08 -87.99 -40.62
N MET A 129 -24.00 -88.53 -39.83
CA MET A 129 -24.66 -87.77 -38.76
C MET A 129 -23.68 -87.35 -37.66
N GLN A 130 -22.77 -88.24 -37.25
CA GLN A 130 -21.73 -87.89 -36.28
C GLN A 130 -20.76 -86.84 -36.83
N HIS A 131 -20.43 -86.91 -38.12
CA HIS A 131 -19.60 -85.92 -38.78
C HIS A 131 -20.29 -84.55 -38.82
N SER A 132 -21.55 -84.49 -39.28
CA SER A 132 -22.36 -83.26 -39.27
C SER A 132 -22.52 -82.68 -37.87
N GLN A 133 -22.73 -83.53 -36.85
CA GLN A 133 -22.80 -83.09 -35.46
C GLN A 133 -21.49 -82.50 -34.94
N ALA A 134 -20.36 -83.08 -35.33
CA ALA A 134 -19.04 -82.55 -35.00
C ALA A 134 -18.76 -81.23 -35.73
N GLU A 135 -19.21 -81.09 -36.98
CA GLU A 135 -19.14 -79.84 -37.75
C GLU A 135 -20.01 -78.75 -37.09
N ASP A 136 -21.25 -79.05 -36.72
CA ASP A 136 -22.14 -78.12 -36.04
C ASP A 136 -21.62 -77.69 -34.66
N GLU A 137 -21.05 -78.62 -33.88
CA GLU A 137 -20.39 -78.28 -32.61
C GLU A 137 -19.17 -77.38 -32.85
N ALA A 138 -18.35 -77.68 -33.87
CA ALA A 138 -17.20 -76.86 -34.23
C ALA A 138 -17.63 -75.44 -34.67
N HIS A 139 -18.70 -75.33 -35.46
CA HIS A 139 -19.30 -74.06 -35.85
C HIS A 139 -19.84 -73.28 -34.65
N PHE A 140 -20.57 -73.92 -33.75
CA PHE A 140 -21.10 -73.29 -32.55
C PHE A 140 -19.97 -72.80 -31.63
N ARG A 141 -18.93 -73.60 -31.40
CA ARG A 141 -17.74 -73.18 -30.63
C ARG A 141 -16.99 -72.03 -31.31
N ALA A 142 -16.90 -72.03 -32.64
CA ALA A 142 -16.30 -70.92 -33.39
C ALA A 142 -17.10 -69.63 -33.23
N GLN A 143 -18.43 -69.69 -33.26
CA GLN A 143 -19.31 -68.54 -32.98
C GLN A 143 -19.13 -68.02 -31.55
N GLN A 144 -19.10 -68.91 -30.54
CA GLN A 144 -18.85 -68.53 -29.16
C GLN A 144 -17.50 -67.83 -28.99
N ARG A 145 -16.44 -68.33 -29.65
CA ARG A 145 -15.13 -67.69 -29.64
C ARG A 145 -15.18 -66.27 -30.22
N LEU A 146 -15.84 -66.07 -31.35
CA LEU A 146 -16.01 -64.73 -31.95
C LEU A 146 -16.76 -63.77 -31.01
N VAL A 147 -17.83 -64.23 -30.36
CA VAL A 147 -18.59 -63.44 -29.39
C VAL A 147 -17.73 -63.08 -28.17
N TYR A 148 -16.94 -64.02 -27.66
CA TYR A 148 -16.02 -63.78 -26.54
C TYR A 148 -14.95 -62.75 -26.90
N ASP A 149 -14.29 -62.94 -28.04
CA ASP A 149 -13.21 -62.05 -28.50
C ASP A 149 -13.74 -60.63 -28.74
N ARG A 150 -14.93 -60.49 -29.35
CA ARG A 150 -15.60 -59.20 -29.56
C ARG A 150 -15.98 -58.53 -28.24
N SER A 151 -16.51 -59.31 -27.29
CA SER A 151 -16.89 -58.82 -25.96
C SER A 151 -15.66 -58.35 -25.18
N CYS A 152 -14.57 -59.10 -25.21
CA CYS A 152 -13.31 -58.70 -24.58
C CYS A 152 -12.74 -57.42 -25.18
N ARG A 153 -12.81 -57.24 -26.50
CA ARG A 153 -12.37 -56.00 -27.15
C ARG A 153 -13.26 -54.81 -26.77
N ALA A 154 -14.58 -55.00 -26.70
CA ALA A 154 -15.50 -53.95 -26.26
C ALA A 154 -15.28 -53.55 -24.78
N LEU A 155 -14.98 -54.51 -23.89
CA LEU A 155 -14.60 -54.21 -22.51
C LEU A 155 -13.34 -53.35 -22.43
N LYS A 156 -12.28 -53.73 -23.16
CA LYS A 156 -11.04 -52.94 -23.21
C LYS A 156 -11.28 -51.51 -23.70
N ARG A 157 -12.18 -51.32 -24.68
CA ARG A 157 -12.59 -49.99 -25.14
C ARG A 157 -13.29 -49.20 -24.04
N ARG A 158 -14.23 -49.82 -23.33
CA ARG A 158 -14.95 -49.19 -22.19
C ARG A 158 -13.99 -48.81 -21.06
N SER A 159 -13.04 -49.68 -20.74
CA SER A 159 -11.97 -49.43 -19.75
C SER A 159 -11.10 -48.24 -20.15
N LEU A 160 -10.74 -48.13 -21.43
CA LEU A 160 -9.98 -47.00 -21.96
C LEU A 160 -10.75 -45.68 -21.81
N VAL A 161 -12.04 -45.66 -22.16
CA VAL A 161 -12.90 -44.47 -21.99
C VAL A 161 -13.01 -44.06 -20.51
N ARG A 162 -13.23 -45.01 -19.60
CA ARG A 162 -13.28 -44.71 -18.16
C ARG A 162 -11.95 -44.16 -17.63
N LYS A 163 -10.82 -44.72 -18.09
CA LYS A 163 -9.50 -44.15 -17.79
C LYS A 163 -9.39 -42.70 -18.26
N HIS A 164 -9.87 -42.40 -19.47
CA HIS A 164 -9.87 -41.05 -20.01
C HIS A 164 -10.73 -40.07 -19.19
N GLU A 165 -11.93 -40.48 -18.79
CA GLU A 165 -12.82 -39.69 -17.92
C GLU A 165 -12.14 -39.39 -16.57
N PHE A 166 -11.53 -40.41 -15.96
CA PHE A 166 -10.81 -40.27 -14.70
C PHE A 166 -9.60 -39.33 -14.80
N GLU A 167 -8.81 -39.42 -15.87
CA GLU A 167 -7.70 -38.47 -16.14
C GLU A 167 -8.20 -37.03 -16.31
N GLN A 168 -9.36 -36.83 -16.95
CA GLN A 168 -9.97 -35.50 -17.07
C GLN A 168 -10.39 -34.95 -15.70
N GLU A 169 -10.94 -35.78 -14.82
CA GLU A 169 -11.30 -35.39 -13.45
C GLU A 169 -10.07 -34.95 -12.65
N GLN A 170 -8.99 -35.75 -12.67
CA GLN A 170 -7.72 -35.40 -12.03
C GLN A 170 -7.15 -34.09 -12.56
N LEU A 171 -7.13 -33.91 -13.89
CA LEU A 171 -6.67 -32.65 -14.48
C LEU A 171 -7.53 -31.46 -14.05
N ARG A 172 -8.85 -31.63 -13.94
CA ARG A 172 -9.75 -30.57 -13.45
C ARG A 172 -9.45 -30.22 -11.99
N GLU A 173 -9.22 -31.21 -11.13
CA GLU A 173 -8.86 -30.99 -9.72
C GLU A 173 -7.52 -30.24 -9.61
N GLU A 174 -6.50 -30.67 -10.35
CA GLU A 174 -5.18 -30.01 -10.41
C GLU A 174 -5.28 -28.55 -10.87
N LEU A 175 -5.97 -28.30 -11.99
CA LEU A 175 -6.12 -26.96 -12.56
C LEU A 175 -6.90 -26.03 -11.61
N ASN A 176 -7.96 -26.55 -10.97
CA ASN A 176 -8.71 -25.78 -9.99
C ASN A 176 -7.88 -25.49 -8.74
N LYS A 177 -7.11 -26.46 -8.23
CA LYS A 177 -6.23 -26.26 -7.08
C LYS A 177 -5.16 -25.21 -7.39
N LYS A 178 -4.54 -25.28 -8.56
CA LYS A 178 -3.56 -24.29 -9.03
C LYS A 178 -4.17 -22.89 -9.11
N ARG A 179 -5.41 -22.77 -9.62
CA ARG A 179 -6.14 -21.49 -9.66
C ARG A 179 -6.36 -20.92 -8.27
N THR A 180 -6.90 -21.70 -7.34
CA THR A 180 -7.14 -21.24 -5.97
C THR A 180 -5.85 -20.83 -5.27
N GLN A 181 -4.75 -21.56 -5.47
CA GLN A 181 -3.45 -21.18 -4.90
C GLN A 181 -2.94 -19.85 -5.47
N LYS A 182 -3.14 -19.62 -6.77
CA LYS A 182 -2.74 -18.36 -7.41
C LYS A 182 -3.61 -17.18 -6.94
N GLU A 183 -4.91 -17.39 -6.79
CA GLU A 183 -5.85 -16.40 -6.20
C GLU A 183 -5.44 -16.04 -4.75
N MET A 184 -5.03 -17.03 -3.95
CA MET A 184 -4.53 -16.80 -2.58
C MET A 184 -3.20 -16.02 -2.55
N GLU A 185 -2.28 -16.31 -3.48
CA GLU A 185 -1.03 -15.56 -3.65
C GLU A 185 -1.30 -14.10 -4.03
N HIS A 186 -2.21 -13.85 -4.97
CA HIS A 186 -2.65 -12.51 -5.38
C HIS A 186 -3.27 -11.75 -4.21
N ALA A 187 -4.19 -12.37 -3.48
CA ALA A 187 -4.82 -11.78 -2.30
C ALA A 187 -3.82 -11.50 -1.17
N LEU A 188 -2.76 -12.31 -1.04
CA LEU A 188 -1.66 -12.03 -0.13
C LEU A 188 -0.89 -10.79 -0.58
N MET A 189 -0.42 -10.73 -1.84
CA MET A 189 0.34 -9.58 -2.35
C MET A 189 -0.42 -8.26 -2.22
N ILE A 190 -1.74 -8.24 -2.50
CA ILE A 190 -2.58 -7.05 -2.34
C ILE A 190 -2.63 -6.60 -0.87
N ARG A 191 -2.85 -7.53 0.08
CA ARG A 191 -2.85 -7.20 1.52
C ARG A 191 -1.48 -6.71 2.00
N GLN A 192 -0.40 -7.27 1.47
CA GLN A 192 0.96 -6.83 1.80
C GLN A 192 1.24 -5.41 1.29
N ASP A 193 0.81 -5.09 0.07
CA ASP A 193 0.88 -3.75 -0.51
C ASP A 193 0.09 -2.73 0.33
N GLU A 194 -1.15 -3.06 0.69
CA GLU A 194 -2.02 -2.22 1.54
C GLU A 194 -1.39 -1.98 2.92
N SER A 195 -0.91 -3.03 3.59
CA SER A 195 -0.24 -2.89 4.88
C SER A 195 1.05 -2.05 4.79
N THR A 196 1.78 -2.14 3.67
CA THR A 196 2.99 -1.35 3.43
C THR A 196 2.64 0.12 3.22
N GLN A 197 1.62 0.38 2.39
CA GLN A 197 1.09 1.73 2.15
C GLN A 197 0.63 2.40 3.45
N ASP A 198 -0.13 1.69 4.29
CA ASP A 198 -0.62 2.22 5.56
C ASP A 198 0.52 2.53 6.53
N LEU A 199 1.58 1.72 6.51
CA LEU A 199 2.78 2.00 7.28
C LEU A 199 3.48 3.26 6.74
N GLU A 200 3.77 3.34 5.44
CA GLU A 200 4.43 4.49 4.83
C GLU A 200 3.68 5.81 5.10
N ARG A 201 2.34 5.82 4.98
CA ARG A 201 1.50 6.98 5.29
C ARG A 201 1.58 7.38 6.76
N ARG A 202 1.49 6.40 7.67
CA ARG A 202 1.61 6.66 9.12
C ARG A 202 2.98 7.22 9.47
N GLN A 203 4.04 6.69 8.88
CA GLN A 203 5.41 7.15 9.13
C GLN A 203 5.64 8.57 8.63
N LEU A 204 5.17 8.89 7.43
CA LEU A 204 5.22 10.25 6.91
C LEU A 204 4.47 11.23 7.82
N HIS A 205 3.25 10.88 8.23
CA HIS A 205 2.44 11.71 9.12
C HIS A 205 3.12 11.92 10.50
N MET A 206 3.73 10.88 11.08
CA MET A 206 4.48 11.01 12.34
C MET A 206 5.68 11.96 12.20
N LEU A 207 6.40 11.90 11.08
CA LEU A 207 7.54 12.77 10.80
C LEU A 207 7.09 14.23 10.62
N GLN A 208 6.07 14.47 9.81
CA GLN A 208 5.47 15.78 9.59
C GLN A 208 4.95 16.39 10.89
N ARG A 209 4.23 15.61 11.70
CA ARG A 209 3.73 16.05 13.01
C ARG A 209 4.87 16.49 13.93
N LEU A 210 5.94 15.69 14.04
CA LEU A 210 7.09 16.08 14.85
C LEU A 210 7.73 17.38 14.31
N ARG A 211 7.87 17.53 12.98
CA ARG A 211 8.41 18.77 12.37
C ARG A 211 7.56 19.99 12.73
N VAL A 212 6.23 19.89 12.68
CA VAL A 212 5.31 20.97 13.10
C VAL A 212 5.47 21.29 14.58
N GLU A 213 5.50 20.28 15.44
CA GLU A 213 5.67 20.46 16.89
C GLU A 213 7.00 21.17 17.22
N LEU A 214 8.10 20.76 16.57
CA LEU A 214 9.42 21.36 16.75
C LEU A 214 9.49 22.79 16.20
N MET A 215 8.84 23.08 15.07
CA MET A 215 8.75 24.43 14.53
C MET A 215 7.97 25.35 15.46
N ARG A 216 6.84 24.87 16.00
CA ARG A 216 6.05 25.62 16.98
C ARG A 216 6.87 25.98 18.22
N LEU A 217 7.61 25.02 18.78
CA LEU A 217 8.50 25.26 19.92
C LEU A 217 9.62 26.24 19.59
N GLN A 218 10.16 26.15 18.38
CA GLN A 218 11.17 27.09 17.89
C GLN A 218 10.60 28.52 17.80
N HIS A 219 9.44 28.70 17.16
CA HIS A 219 8.79 30.00 17.01
C HIS A 219 8.45 30.63 18.37
N GLN A 220 7.97 29.81 19.31
CA GLN A 220 7.71 30.25 20.69
C GLN A 220 8.99 30.76 21.37
N THR A 221 10.10 30.03 21.22
CA THR A 221 11.39 30.44 21.79
C THR A 221 11.90 31.74 21.16
N GLU A 222 11.71 31.92 19.85
CA GLU A 222 12.11 33.15 19.14
C GLU A 222 11.28 34.35 19.62
N LEU A 223 9.98 34.16 19.81
CA LEU A 223 9.07 35.18 20.33
C LEU A 223 9.48 35.63 21.74
N GLU A 224 9.69 34.67 22.65
CA GLU A 224 10.14 34.94 24.03
C GLU A 224 11.47 35.72 24.05
N ASN A 225 12.44 35.33 23.20
CA ASN A 225 13.71 36.04 23.10
C ASN A 225 13.55 37.49 22.61
N GLN A 226 12.63 37.72 21.66
CA GLN A 226 12.36 39.05 21.12
C GLN A 226 11.64 39.92 22.14
N GLU A 227 10.69 39.39 22.90
CA GLU A 227 10.03 40.09 24.00
C GLU A 227 11.03 40.49 25.10
N GLU A 228 11.93 39.58 25.47
CA GLU A 228 13.02 39.88 26.43
C GLU A 228 13.98 40.96 25.91
N TYR A 229 14.29 40.95 24.60
CA TYR A 229 15.10 41.99 23.96
C TYR A 229 14.39 43.34 24.00
N ASN A 230 13.11 43.39 23.60
CA ASN A 230 12.29 44.60 23.62
C ASN A 230 12.24 45.21 25.03
N GLY A 231 11.97 44.39 26.05
CA GLY A 231 11.93 44.82 27.44
C GLY A 231 13.30 45.29 27.97
N ARG A 232 14.41 44.74 27.48
CA ARG A 232 15.76 45.26 27.80
C ARG A 232 16.02 46.62 27.17
N ARG A 233 15.72 46.79 25.88
CA ARG A 233 15.90 48.07 25.16
C ARG A 233 15.06 49.19 25.76
N GLN A 234 13.81 48.90 26.13
CA GLN A 234 12.97 49.86 26.84
C GLN A 234 13.59 50.28 28.17
N ARG A 235 14.07 49.33 29.00
CA ARG A 235 14.74 49.65 30.27
C ARG A 235 16.02 50.47 30.09
N GLU A 236 16.81 50.18 29.06
CA GLU A 236 18.01 50.96 28.71
C GLU A 236 17.66 52.41 28.38
N LEU A 237 16.60 52.63 27.58
CA LEU A 237 16.14 53.97 27.24
C LEU A 237 15.63 54.73 28.47
N HIS A 238 14.81 54.09 29.32
CA HIS A 238 14.32 54.70 30.56
C HIS A 238 15.48 55.08 31.50
N ARG A 239 16.53 54.26 31.58
CA ARG A 239 17.75 54.57 32.36
C ARG A 239 18.49 55.77 31.79
N LYS A 240 18.61 55.87 30.46
CA LYS A 240 19.20 57.04 29.78
C LYS A 240 18.43 58.31 30.11
N HIS A 241 17.11 58.30 29.94
CA HIS A 241 16.24 59.46 30.23
C HIS A 241 16.30 59.87 31.71
N SER A 242 16.28 58.90 32.62
CA SER A 242 16.44 59.16 34.06
C SER A 242 17.79 59.80 34.40
N LEU A 243 18.85 59.42 33.70
CA LEU A 243 20.18 60.01 33.90
C LEU A 243 20.24 61.45 33.38
N GLU A 244 19.66 61.73 32.22
CA GLU A 244 19.57 63.08 31.64
C GLU A 244 18.77 64.03 32.54
N GLN A 245 17.62 63.59 33.05
CA GLN A 245 16.82 64.35 34.01
C GLN A 245 17.61 64.65 35.29
N ARG A 246 18.41 63.71 35.78
CA ARG A 246 19.30 63.94 36.94
C ARG A 246 20.42 64.94 36.64
N GLN A 247 20.90 65.00 35.40
CA GLN A 247 21.95 65.95 34.98
C GLN A 247 21.40 67.34 34.65
N GLN A 248 20.11 67.45 34.34
CA GLN A 248 19.45 68.68 33.92
C GLN A 248 19.68 69.87 34.88
N PRO A 249 19.56 69.74 36.22
CA PRO A 249 19.83 70.86 37.13
C PRO A 249 21.26 71.39 37.06
N ARG A 250 22.25 70.53 36.78
CA ARG A 250 23.66 70.96 36.59
C ARG A 250 23.83 71.74 35.30
N ASN A 251 23.18 71.31 34.22
CA ASN A 251 23.22 71.99 32.93
C ASN A 251 22.54 73.36 33.03
N LEU A 252 21.36 73.43 33.64
CA LEU A 252 20.63 74.68 33.88
C LEU A 252 21.45 75.68 34.69
N LYS A 253 22.07 75.26 35.81
CA LYS A 253 22.96 76.13 36.60
C LYS A 253 24.10 76.75 35.78
N THR A 254 24.61 76.01 34.79
CA THR A 254 25.69 76.52 33.93
C THR A 254 25.18 77.64 33.01
N LEU A 255 23.97 77.51 32.44
CA LEU A 255 23.31 78.57 31.68
C LEU A 255 22.90 79.75 32.57
N GLU A 256 22.35 79.50 33.75
CA GLU A 256 21.98 80.54 34.72
C GLU A 256 23.16 81.44 35.08
N VAL A 257 24.36 80.87 35.27
CA VAL A 257 25.58 81.63 35.55
C VAL A 257 25.96 82.53 34.37
N GLN A 258 25.77 82.09 33.13
CA GLN A 258 26.04 82.91 31.94
C GLN A 258 25.06 84.07 31.82
N ILE A 259 23.75 83.82 31.99
CA ILE A 259 22.71 84.86 31.98
C ILE A 259 22.95 85.86 33.12
N LYS A 260 23.33 85.37 34.31
CA LYS A 260 23.67 86.22 35.45
C LYS A 260 24.88 87.11 35.17
N LYS A 261 25.90 86.59 34.49
CA LYS A 261 27.07 87.39 34.06
C LYS A 261 26.66 88.49 33.08
N GLN A 262 25.85 88.16 32.08
CA GLN A 262 25.32 89.15 31.12
C GLN A 262 24.52 90.24 31.83
N PHE A 263 23.62 89.88 32.75
CA PHE A 263 22.87 90.82 33.57
C PHE A 263 23.80 91.75 34.37
N GLN A 264 24.80 91.19 35.07
CA GLN A 264 25.77 91.98 35.83
C GLN A 264 26.53 92.98 34.95
N ASP A 265 26.95 92.57 33.75
CA ASP A 265 27.67 93.45 32.83
C ASP A 265 26.75 94.55 32.26
N THR A 266 25.49 94.25 31.96
CA THR A 266 24.49 95.25 31.58
C THR A 266 24.21 96.25 32.72
N CYS A 267 24.10 95.79 33.97
CA CYS A 267 23.99 96.67 35.14
C CYS A 267 25.20 97.58 35.33
N LYS A 268 26.43 97.08 35.07
CA LYS A 268 27.64 97.92 35.11
C LYS A 268 27.60 99.01 34.05
N VAL A 269 27.17 98.68 32.83
CA VAL A 269 27.02 99.65 31.73
C VAL A 269 25.98 100.71 32.09
N GLN A 270 24.81 100.31 32.59
CA GLN A 270 23.77 101.24 33.04
C GLN A 270 24.24 102.16 34.17
N ASN A 271 25.01 101.65 35.13
CA ASN A 271 25.60 102.48 36.18
C ASN A 271 26.63 103.49 35.64
N LYS A 272 27.45 103.10 34.65
CA LYS A 272 28.37 104.04 33.99
C LYS A 272 27.61 105.12 33.22
N GLN A 273 26.58 104.74 32.46
CA GLN A 273 25.70 105.66 31.74
C GLN A 273 24.99 106.63 32.69
N TYR A 274 24.46 106.14 33.81
CA TYR A 274 23.86 106.99 34.85
C TYR A 274 24.85 108.01 35.40
N LYS A 275 26.09 107.59 35.75
CA LYS A 275 27.12 108.51 36.25
C LYS A 275 27.48 109.58 35.23
N ALA A 276 27.65 109.20 33.96
CA ALA A 276 27.93 110.13 32.87
C ALA A 276 26.78 111.12 32.65
N LEU A 277 25.54 110.63 32.59
CA LEU A 277 24.33 111.45 32.44
C LEU A 277 24.13 112.40 33.62
N ARG A 278 24.37 111.92 34.85
CA ARG A 278 24.30 112.72 36.07
C ARG A 278 25.32 113.85 36.06
N ASN A 279 26.58 113.56 35.74
CA ASN A 279 27.63 114.59 35.68
C ASN A 279 27.29 115.67 34.65
N HIS A 280 26.90 115.24 33.44
CA HIS A 280 26.50 116.16 32.38
C HIS A 280 25.31 117.03 32.80
N GLN A 281 24.22 116.45 33.31
CA GLN A 281 23.04 117.22 33.72
C GLN A 281 23.32 118.24 34.84
N LEU A 282 24.27 117.97 35.74
CA LEU A 282 24.70 118.92 36.77
C LEU A 282 25.57 120.06 36.20
N GLU A 283 26.33 119.81 35.13
CA GLU A 283 27.17 120.81 34.45
C GLU A 283 26.35 121.79 33.60
N VAL A 284 25.32 121.31 32.89
CA VAL A 284 24.48 122.16 32.01
C VAL A 284 23.28 122.83 32.69
N SER A 285 22.97 122.50 33.95
CA SER A 285 21.76 123.01 34.63
C SER A 285 22.06 124.04 35.74
N PRO A 286 21.16 125.02 35.99
CA PRO A 286 21.29 125.98 37.09
C PRO A 286 21.26 125.30 38.48
N LYS A 287 22.03 125.85 39.44
CA LYS A 287 22.17 125.29 40.80
C LYS A 287 20.84 125.14 41.56
N GLY A 288 19.83 125.95 41.25
CA GLY A 288 18.50 125.87 41.87
C GLY A 288 17.75 124.57 41.56
N ASP A 289 18.01 123.96 40.39
CA ASP A 289 17.26 122.81 39.89
C ASP A 289 17.92 121.46 40.22
N HIS A 290 19.19 121.49 40.66
CA HIS A 290 20.02 120.30 40.93
C HIS A 290 19.36 119.29 41.86
N LYS A 291 18.60 119.75 42.87
CA LYS A 291 17.89 118.88 43.81
C LYS A 291 16.80 118.05 43.13
N SER A 292 16.04 118.66 42.22
CA SER A 292 14.97 117.97 41.47
C SER A 292 15.55 117.01 40.44
N ILE A 293 16.60 117.44 39.73
CA ILE A 293 17.30 116.65 38.70
C ILE A 293 17.92 115.39 39.32
N LEU A 294 18.61 115.51 40.46
CA LEU A 294 19.17 114.36 41.17
C LEU A 294 18.11 113.37 41.64
N LYS A 295 16.96 113.87 42.11
CA LYS A 295 15.84 113.02 42.53
C LYS A 295 15.28 112.23 41.32
N ASN A 296 15.00 112.92 40.22
CA ASN A 296 14.45 112.31 39.00
C ASN A 296 15.44 111.32 38.38
N LEU A 297 16.73 111.66 38.30
CA LEU A 297 17.77 110.74 37.80
C LEU A 297 17.88 109.47 38.65
N LYS A 298 17.75 109.59 39.98
CA LYS A 298 17.81 108.45 40.90
C LYS A 298 16.56 107.56 40.80
N GLU A 299 15.38 108.16 40.67
CA GLU A 299 14.13 107.44 40.40
C GLU A 299 14.21 106.70 39.06
N GLU A 300 14.71 107.35 38.01
CA GLU A 300 14.90 106.77 36.68
C GLU A 300 15.96 105.65 36.69
N GLN A 301 17.06 105.81 37.43
CA GLN A 301 18.07 104.75 37.63
C GLN A 301 17.44 103.54 38.33
N THR A 302 16.63 103.75 39.35
CA THR A 302 15.96 102.68 40.11
C THR A 302 14.97 101.94 39.22
N ARG A 303 14.18 102.67 38.42
CA ARG A 303 13.26 102.10 37.43
C ARG A 303 14.00 101.28 36.38
N LYS A 304 15.09 101.79 35.80
CA LYS A 304 15.90 101.05 34.80
C LYS A 304 16.52 99.78 35.39
N LEU A 305 17.01 99.83 36.63
CA LEU A 305 17.54 98.64 37.30
C LEU A 305 16.44 97.62 37.64
N ALA A 306 15.24 98.07 38.00
CA ALA A 306 14.08 97.19 38.23
C ALA A 306 13.66 96.47 36.93
N VAL A 307 13.57 97.20 35.81
CA VAL A 307 13.27 96.61 34.49
C VAL A 307 14.34 95.59 34.08
N LEU A 308 15.63 95.86 34.31
CA LEU A 308 16.69 94.89 34.05
C LEU A 308 16.57 93.64 34.93
N ALA A 309 16.15 93.80 36.19
CA ALA A 309 15.96 92.68 37.11
C ALA A 309 14.77 91.81 36.69
N GLU A 310 13.66 92.43 36.28
CA GLU A 310 12.51 91.73 35.69
C GLU A 310 12.89 90.99 34.41
N GLN A 311 13.67 91.63 33.52
CA GLN A 311 14.19 90.99 32.30
C GLN A 311 15.10 89.80 32.62
N TYR A 312 15.93 89.90 33.67
CA TYR A 312 16.77 88.80 34.12
C TYR A 312 15.93 87.63 34.66
N GLU A 313 14.97 87.89 35.56
CA GLU A 313 14.08 86.85 36.08
C GLU A 313 13.27 86.20 34.95
N HIS A 314 12.75 87.00 34.02
CA HIS A 314 12.03 86.50 32.85
C HIS A 314 12.93 85.60 31.99
N SER A 315 14.15 86.04 31.68
CA SER A 315 15.10 85.28 30.86
C SER A 315 15.52 83.95 31.53
N ILE A 316 15.69 83.93 32.86
CA ILE A 316 15.99 82.70 33.61
C ILE A 316 14.81 81.74 33.58
N ASN A 317 13.59 82.23 33.86
CA ASN A 317 12.38 81.41 33.88
C ASN A 317 12.06 80.84 32.49
N GLU A 318 12.18 81.68 31.46
CA GLU A 318 11.98 81.26 30.06
C GLU A 318 13.01 80.21 29.63
N MET A 319 14.30 80.43 29.93
CA MET A 319 15.35 79.45 29.63
C MET A 319 15.12 78.12 30.34
N THR A 320 14.80 78.13 31.64
CA THR A 320 14.55 76.91 32.40
C THR A 320 13.31 76.16 31.90
N ALA A 321 12.21 76.87 31.63
CA ALA A 321 10.99 76.27 31.09
C ALA A 321 11.20 75.72 29.67
N SER A 322 11.86 76.48 28.79
CA SER A 322 12.17 76.07 27.42
C SER A 322 13.08 74.84 27.39
N GLN A 323 14.11 74.81 28.23
CA GLN A 323 15.02 73.67 28.31
C GLN A 323 14.36 72.43 28.93
N ALA A 324 13.40 72.60 29.84
CA ALA A 324 12.59 71.49 30.37
C ALA A 324 11.68 70.90 29.29
N MET A 325 10.89 71.74 28.62
CA MET A 325 10.01 71.33 27.52
C MET A 325 10.79 70.65 26.39
N ARG A 326 11.97 71.18 26.04
CA ARG A 326 12.83 70.60 25.01
C ARG A 326 13.31 69.20 25.39
N LEU A 327 13.78 69.01 26.63
CA LEU A 327 14.23 67.69 27.09
C LEU A 327 13.08 66.68 27.07
N GLU A 328 11.90 67.06 27.56
CA GLU A 328 10.72 66.20 27.54
C GLU A 328 10.31 65.82 26.11
N ALA A 329 10.29 66.80 25.19
CA ALA A 329 9.97 66.55 23.78
C ALA A 329 10.99 65.62 23.11
N GLU A 330 12.29 65.82 23.34
CA GLU A 330 13.34 64.94 22.83
C GLU A 330 13.19 63.50 23.38
N GLN A 331 12.90 63.34 24.66
CA GLN A 331 12.67 62.04 25.29
C GLN A 331 11.41 61.34 24.76
N GLU A 332 10.33 62.08 24.50
CA GLU A 332 9.12 61.54 23.90
C GLU A 332 9.38 61.02 22.47
N ILE A 333 10.09 61.80 21.65
CA ILE A 333 10.47 61.40 20.29
C ILE A 333 11.32 60.12 20.32
N GLU A 334 12.31 60.03 21.21
CA GLU A 334 13.13 58.82 21.35
C GLU A 334 12.30 57.61 21.80
N CYS A 335 11.35 57.80 22.72
CA CYS A 335 10.43 56.76 23.16
C CYS A 335 9.54 56.26 22.02
N GLN A 336 8.98 57.17 21.22
CA GLN A 336 8.14 56.83 20.07
C GLN A 336 8.95 56.11 18.99
N ALA A 337 10.15 56.62 18.68
CA ALA A 337 11.06 56.01 17.71
C ALA A 337 11.45 54.58 18.12
N LEU A 338 11.82 54.38 19.39
CA LEU A 338 12.15 53.03 19.89
C LEU A 338 10.93 52.11 19.82
N LYS A 339 9.73 52.56 20.22
CA LYS A 339 8.50 51.76 20.12
C LYS A 339 8.21 51.34 18.67
N GLN A 340 8.36 52.26 17.71
CA GLN A 340 8.18 51.96 16.29
C GLN A 340 9.21 50.96 15.80
N GLN A 341 10.48 51.13 16.15
CA GLN A 341 11.55 50.20 15.77
C GLN A 341 11.29 48.78 16.30
N LEU A 342 11.00 48.65 17.61
CA LEU A 342 10.74 47.33 18.21
C LEU A 342 9.49 46.67 17.61
N LYS A 343 8.47 47.47 17.24
CA LYS A 343 7.28 46.97 16.54
C LYS A 343 7.63 46.43 15.15
N GLN A 344 8.44 47.16 14.37
CA GLN A 344 8.90 46.70 13.06
C GLN A 344 9.73 45.41 13.16
N GLU A 345 10.61 45.30 14.17
CA GLU A 345 11.38 44.08 14.42
C GLU A 345 10.48 42.88 14.75
N MET A 346 9.40 43.09 15.52
CA MET A 346 8.38 42.06 15.78
C MET A 346 7.63 41.64 14.51
N GLU A 347 7.21 42.60 13.68
CA GLU A 347 6.52 42.33 12.41
C GLU A 347 7.41 41.54 11.44
N LEU A 348 8.71 41.83 11.40
CA LEU A 348 9.69 41.07 10.63
C LEU A 348 9.83 39.63 11.13
N LEU A 349 9.84 39.43 12.46
CA LEU A 349 9.90 38.09 13.04
C LEU A 349 8.65 37.27 12.70
N ASP A 350 7.47 37.87 12.85
CA ASP A 350 6.18 37.24 12.50
C ASP A 350 6.12 36.90 11.00
N ALA A 351 6.57 37.81 10.12
CA ALA A 351 6.68 37.55 8.68
C ALA A 351 7.65 36.40 8.37
N TYR A 352 8.78 36.33 9.06
CA TYR A 352 9.75 35.23 8.92
C TYR A 352 9.14 33.89 9.34
N GLN A 353 8.48 33.84 10.50
CA GLN A 353 7.84 32.62 11.02
C GLN A 353 6.73 32.13 10.10
N ARG A 354 5.87 33.03 9.60
CA ARG A 354 4.82 32.68 8.61
C ARG A 354 5.41 32.12 7.32
N LYS A 355 6.50 32.72 6.83
CA LYS A 355 7.19 32.23 5.64
C LYS A 355 7.73 30.83 5.86
N THR A 356 8.43 30.59 6.97
CA THR A 356 8.98 29.27 7.31
C THR A 356 7.90 28.21 7.51
N GLN A 357 6.76 28.59 8.09
CA GLN A 357 5.60 27.70 8.20
C GLN A 357 5.04 27.34 6.82
N SER A 358 4.81 28.32 5.95
CA SER A 358 4.30 28.09 4.60
C SER A 358 5.25 27.23 3.75
N GLU A 359 6.56 27.42 3.88
CA GLU A 359 7.57 26.59 3.21
C GLU A 359 7.52 25.13 3.69
N MET A 360 7.27 24.90 4.98
CA MET A 360 7.12 23.56 5.56
C MET A 360 5.82 22.88 5.13
N GLU A 361 4.70 23.61 5.10
CA GLU A 361 3.42 23.12 4.58
C GLU A 361 3.57 22.71 3.10
N THR A 362 4.18 23.57 2.28
CA THR A 362 4.50 23.26 0.87
C THR A 362 5.41 22.03 0.74
N GLN A 363 6.37 21.86 1.65
CA GLN A 363 7.22 20.66 1.65
C GLN A 363 6.40 19.41 2.00
N HIS A 364 5.51 19.46 2.99
CA HIS A 364 4.65 18.35 3.39
C HIS A 364 3.73 17.93 2.23
N GLU A 365 3.08 18.88 1.56
CA GLU A 365 2.24 18.60 0.39
C GLU A 365 3.02 17.88 -0.72
N ARG A 366 4.27 18.30 -0.98
CA ARG A 366 5.14 17.63 -1.96
C ARG A 366 5.54 16.22 -1.52
N GLU A 367 5.76 16.00 -0.24
CA GLU A 367 6.07 14.68 0.31
C GLU A 367 4.86 13.74 0.20
N ASP A 368 3.65 14.24 0.49
CA ASP A 368 2.39 13.50 0.34
C ASP A 368 2.16 13.10 -1.12
N GLN A 369 2.26 14.06 -2.06
CA GLN A 369 2.13 13.79 -3.49
C GLN A 369 3.15 12.77 -4.00
N LYS A 370 4.40 12.86 -3.55
CA LYS A 370 5.44 11.87 -3.91
C LYS A 370 5.12 10.48 -3.37
N LEU A 371 4.61 10.39 -2.14
CA LEU A 371 4.21 9.11 -1.57
C LEU A 371 3.02 8.53 -2.32
N GLU A 372 2.01 9.35 -2.62
CA GLU A 372 0.83 8.94 -3.41
C GLU A 372 1.21 8.46 -4.81
N GLN A 373 2.10 9.17 -5.50
CA GLN A 373 2.61 8.75 -6.81
C GLN A 373 3.34 7.40 -6.72
N LYS A 374 4.22 7.25 -5.72
CA LYS A 374 4.95 5.99 -5.50
C LYS A 374 4.01 4.82 -5.23
N VAL A 375 3.00 5.03 -4.38
CA VAL A 375 1.97 4.03 -4.05
C VAL A 375 1.14 3.70 -5.29
N SER A 376 0.71 4.71 -6.05
CA SER A 376 -0.08 4.53 -7.27
C SER A 376 0.67 3.72 -8.34
N ILE A 377 1.94 4.05 -8.59
CA ILE A 377 2.78 3.30 -9.54
C ILE A 377 2.97 1.85 -9.08
N ARG A 378 3.26 1.65 -7.79
CA ARG A 378 3.41 0.30 -7.22
C ARG A 378 2.12 -0.52 -7.36
N ARG A 379 0.96 0.10 -7.10
CA ARG A 379 -0.35 -0.53 -7.23
C ARG A 379 -0.65 -0.90 -8.68
N ALA A 380 -0.42 0.00 -9.62
CA ALA A 380 -0.62 -0.26 -11.05
C ALA A 380 0.26 -1.43 -11.54
N HIS A 381 1.53 -1.49 -11.12
CA HIS A 381 2.39 -2.62 -11.46
C HIS A 381 1.93 -3.94 -10.84
N LEU A 382 1.42 -3.91 -9.60
CA LEU A 382 0.87 -5.09 -8.96
C LEU A 382 -0.38 -5.59 -9.69
N GLU A 383 -1.29 -4.69 -10.04
CA GLU A 383 -2.53 -5.02 -10.78
C GLU A 383 -2.22 -5.58 -12.17
N GLN A 384 -1.29 -4.95 -12.91
CA GLN A 384 -0.81 -5.45 -14.20
C GLN A 384 -0.23 -6.86 -14.05
N LYS A 385 0.63 -7.10 -13.05
CA LYS A 385 1.22 -8.41 -12.80
C LYS A 385 0.16 -9.47 -12.50
N VAL A 386 -0.86 -9.13 -11.70
CA VAL A 386 -1.97 -10.02 -11.39
C VAL A 386 -2.75 -10.37 -12.67
N GLU A 387 -3.05 -9.39 -13.51
CA GLU A 387 -3.76 -9.60 -14.77
C GLU A 387 -2.97 -10.49 -15.74
N GLU A 388 -1.68 -10.22 -15.93
CA GLU A 388 -0.79 -11.03 -16.77
C GLU A 388 -0.69 -12.48 -16.28
N GLU A 389 -0.57 -12.69 -14.96
CA GLU A 389 -0.51 -14.02 -14.36
C GLU A 389 -1.83 -14.78 -14.49
N LEU A 390 -2.98 -14.11 -14.36
CA LEU A 390 -4.30 -14.71 -14.57
C LEU A 390 -4.50 -15.11 -16.05
N ALA A 391 -4.10 -14.25 -16.98
CA ALA A 391 -4.15 -14.54 -18.41
C ALA A 391 -3.25 -15.73 -18.78
N ALA A 392 -2.03 -15.76 -18.26
CA ALA A 392 -1.09 -16.86 -18.45
C ALA A 392 -1.64 -18.17 -17.88
N LEU A 393 -2.22 -18.14 -16.67
CA LEU A 393 -2.84 -19.30 -16.04
C LEU A 393 -4.04 -19.82 -16.85
N GLN A 394 -4.87 -18.92 -17.38
CA GLN A 394 -6.01 -19.30 -18.20
C GLN A 394 -5.55 -19.93 -19.53
N LYS A 395 -4.50 -19.39 -20.15
CA LYS A 395 -3.88 -19.98 -21.33
C LYS A 395 -3.36 -21.39 -21.04
N GLU A 396 -2.58 -21.57 -19.99
CA GLU A 396 -2.08 -22.89 -19.57
C GLU A 396 -3.22 -23.87 -19.32
N ARG A 397 -4.30 -23.43 -18.65
CA ARG A 397 -5.49 -24.24 -18.42
C ARG A 397 -6.07 -24.76 -19.73
N THR A 398 -6.25 -23.89 -20.73
CA THR A 398 -6.80 -24.29 -22.03
C THR A 398 -5.87 -25.22 -22.79
N GLU A 399 -4.56 -24.96 -22.77
CA GLU A 399 -3.56 -25.77 -23.47
C GLU A 399 -3.48 -27.19 -22.87
N ARG A 400 -3.46 -27.32 -21.54
CA ARG A 400 -3.43 -28.62 -20.87
C ARG A 400 -4.67 -29.46 -21.16
N ILE A 401 -5.85 -28.85 -21.13
CA ILE A 401 -7.11 -29.55 -21.47
C ILE A 401 -7.06 -30.00 -22.93
N LYS A 402 -6.65 -29.11 -23.85
CA LYS A 402 -6.53 -29.44 -25.27
C LYS A 402 -5.55 -30.61 -25.50
N GLN A 403 -4.36 -30.55 -24.90
CA GLN A 403 -3.35 -31.62 -25.03
C GLN A 403 -3.86 -32.96 -24.52
N LEU A 404 -4.59 -32.98 -23.39
CA LEU A 404 -5.18 -34.20 -22.87
C LEU A 404 -6.22 -34.77 -23.84
N LEU A 405 -7.17 -33.95 -24.29
CA LEU A 405 -8.23 -34.39 -25.20
C LEU A 405 -7.68 -34.89 -26.54
N GLU A 406 -6.68 -34.20 -27.12
CA GLU A 406 -6.02 -34.65 -28.35
C GLU A 406 -5.30 -35.99 -28.16
N ARG A 407 -4.64 -36.20 -27.01
CA ARG A 407 -4.02 -37.50 -26.70
C ARG A 407 -5.08 -38.59 -26.61
N GLN A 408 -6.16 -38.34 -25.88
CA GLN A 408 -7.25 -39.30 -25.67
C GLN A 408 -7.94 -39.66 -27.00
N ASP A 409 -8.17 -38.68 -27.87
CA ASP A 409 -8.71 -38.89 -29.21
C ASP A 409 -7.77 -39.76 -30.08
N ARG A 410 -6.46 -39.49 -30.09
CA ARG A 410 -5.48 -40.34 -30.79
C ARG A 410 -5.46 -41.76 -30.26
N GLU A 411 -5.50 -41.94 -28.93
CA GLU A 411 -5.54 -43.26 -28.29
C GLU A 411 -6.81 -44.05 -28.69
N LEU A 412 -7.99 -43.40 -28.66
CA LEU A 412 -9.24 -44.02 -29.10
C LEU A 412 -9.23 -44.35 -30.60
N ASN A 413 -8.77 -43.44 -31.44
CA ASN A 413 -8.67 -43.65 -32.88
C ASN A 413 -7.73 -44.81 -33.23
N THR A 414 -6.61 -44.91 -32.53
CA THR A 414 -5.66 -46.02 -32.68
C THR A 414 -6.30 -47.34 -32.24
N PHE A 415 -6.93 -47.35 -31.06
CA PHE A 415 -7.63 -48.53 -30.54
C PHE A 415 -8.75 -48.99 -31.48
N ASP A 416 -9.53 -48.07 -32.03
CA ASP A 416 -10.64 -48.39 -32.94
C ASP A 416 -10.12 -48.85 -34.31
N ALA A 417 -9.01 -48.29 -34.81
CA ALA A 417 -8.37 -48.75 -36.04
C ALA A 417 -7.81 -50.18 -35.89
N GLU A 418 -7.13 -50.48 -34.80
CA GLU A 418 -6.69 -51.84 -34.45
C GLU A 418 -7.87 -52.81 -34.29
N SER A 419 -8.97 -52.34 -33.70
CA SER A 419 -10.16 -53.17 -33.56
C SER A 419 -10.71 -53.56 -34.93
N ARG A 420 -10.77 -52.61 -35.86
CA ARG A 420 -11.19 -52.86 -37.26
C ARG A 420 -10.25 -53.81 -37.98
N SER A 421 -8.93 -53.69 -37.82
CA SER A 421 -7.97 -54.58 -38.48
C SER A 421 -8.04 -56.02 -37.97
N LEU A 422 -8.40 -56.22 -36.71
CA LEU A 422 -8.68 -57.54 -36.13
C LEU A 422 -10.05 -58.12 -36.55
N GLY A 423 -10.79 -57.44 -37.43
CA GLY A 423 -12.09 -57.88 -37.93
C GLY A 423 -13.28 -57.54 -37.02
N PHE A 424 -13.08 -56.74 -35.96
CA PHE A 424 -14.18 -56.25 -35.16
C PHE A 424 -14.85 -55.03 -35.83
N GLY A 425 -16.18 -55.07 -35.94
CA GLY A 425 -16.98 -53.91 -36.37
C GLY A 425 -17.04 -52.81 -35.31
N SER A 426 -18.01 -51.89 -35.42
CA SER A 426 -18.22 -50.85 -34.40
C SER A 426 -18.45 -51.47 -33.01
N LEU A 427 -17.61 -51.07 -32.05
CA LEU A 427 -17.63 -51.55 -30.66
C LEU A 427 -18.36 -50.59 -29.70
N GLY A 428 -18.87 -49.46 -30.20
CA GLY A 428 -19.47 -48.41 -29.38
C GLY A 428 -20.85 -48.75 -28.77
N SER A 429 -21.49 -49.83 -29.21
CA SER A 429 -22.90 -50.16 -28.90
C SER A 429 -23.10 -51.48 -28.14
N LEU A 430 -22.03 -52.13 -27.65
CA LEU A 430 -22.17 -53.37 -26.89
C LEU A 430 -22.51 -53.06 -25.43
N ASP A 431 -23.80 -53.18 -25.09
CA ASP A 431 -24.27 -53.15 -23.72
C ASP A 431 -24.05 -54.51 -23.05
N PHE A 432 -23.14 -54.51 -22.08
CA PHE A 432 -23.01 -55.63 -21.14
C PHE A 432 -24.17 -55.58 -20.14
N PRO A 433 -24.73 -56.74 -19.72
CA PRO A 433 -25.77 -56.77 -18.71
C PRO A 433 -25.33 -55.97 -17.49
N LYS A 434 -26.07 -54.89 -17.18
CA LYS A 434 -25.91 -54.21 -15.89
C LYS A 434 -26.46 -55.16 -14.84
N GLU A 435 -25.68 -55.44 -13.81
CA GLU A 435 -26.26 -56.05 -12.62
C GLU A 435 -27.24 -55.04 -12.02
N ASP A 436 -28.48 -55.47 -11.82
CA ASP A 436 -29.37 -54.89 -10.83
C ASP A 436 -28.63 -54.95 -9.49
N THR A 437 -28.03 -53.83 -9.09
CA THR A 437 -27.56 -53.61 -7.73
C THR A 437 -28.79 -53.66 -6.81
N ARG A 438 -28.95 -54.80 -6.12
CA ARG A 438 -29.74 -54.89 -4.90
C ARG A 438 -28.95 -54.38 -3.71
#